data_AF-H7EID7-F1
#
_entry.id   AF-H7EID7-F1
#
_cell.length_a   1.000
_cell.length_b   1.000
_cell.length_c   1.000
_cell.angle_alpha   90.00
_cell.angle_beta   90.00
_cell.angle_gamma   90.00
#
_symmetry.space_group_name_H-M   'P 1'
#
loop_
_entity.id
_entity.type
_entity.pdbx_description
1 polymer ?
#
loop_
_entity_poly.entity_id
_entity_poly.type
_entity_poly.pdbx_seq_one_letter_code
_entity_poly.pdbx_strand_id
1 'polypeptide(L)'
;MRINKAFIAALMSLAAAAVPASAKTKVVTTIFPEYDWARQIIGDKEKESELTLLLSNGSDLHSYQPSAKDIAKISDADVFVYVGGESDGWVKNALRNVRNKNMQVVNLLDVLGDKVKAEEIVDGMEHEHEHEEHEHSHGKEVSTFDDKDVKDRALSDWAGEWKSPYKYLLEGKLDEAWEEKAESGKMSAEEYKEYYKTGYKTDIDSVSISGDTIKYVYDNGKTASAKYKYVGFYVQNWSSGTKAAMYRFESTDKKSPAPAFVEFNDHMIESAKAEHFHIRMSDESFDAIEDPEKYWPTFFPADMDAEEICDHLAGHEHHHHHDEEMDEHVWLSLKNAEIFCSAIADALCKADPKNAPSYKSNLAAYEKNLSALDKKFEDAVKGAKTKTILFGDRFPFRYLVDDYGLSYYAAFTGCSAESEASFKTIAFLAGKVDELNLGSVCQIESGNGKIARTIIKTSKNKNAKILTLDSMQSTTKKQINKGATYLGAMEENLKVLKEALGK
;
A
#
# COMPACT_ATOMS: atom_id res chain seq x y z
N MET A 1 72.82 -13.03 51.93
CA MET A 1 72.13 -13.76 50.85
C MET A 1 70.71 -13.21 50.73
N ARG A 2 70.38 -12.66 49.55
CA ARG A 2 69.03 -12.43 48.97
C ARG A 2 67.99 -11.49 49.65
N ILE A 3 67.85 -10.31 49.04
CA ILE A 3 66.63 -9.71 48.43
C ILE A 3 65.38 -9.44 49.32
N ASN A 4 65.25 -8.18 49.77
CA ASN A 4 64.21 -7.17 49.46
C ASN A 4 62.79 -7.61 49.00
N LYS A 5 61.72 -7.18 49.70
CA LYS A 5 60.95 -5.92 49.46
C LYS A 5 59.44 -6.01 49.82
N ALA A 6 59.01 -4.97 50.54
CA ALA A 6 57.78 -4.19 50.35
C ALA A 6 56.39 -4.80 50.65
N PHE A 7 55.83 -4.36 51.78
CA PHE A 7 54.38 -4.23 52.00
C PHE A 7 53.88 -2.96 51.27
N ILE A 8 52.93 -3.11 50.33
CA ILE A 8 52.20 -2.02 49.69
C ILE A 8 50.81 -1.93 50.33
N ALA A 9 50.43 -0.71 50.73
CA ALA A 9 49.12 -0.35 51.25
C ALA A 9 48.05 -0.46 50.14
N ALA A 10 46.92 -1.07 50.47
CA ALA A 10 45.76 -1.14 49.60
C ALA A 10 44.94 0.17 49.70
N LEU A 11 44.92 0.95 48.61
CA LEU A 11 43.90 1.97 48.36
C LEU A 11 42.64 1.27 47.81
N MET A 12 41.53 1.35 48.55
CA MET A 12 40.20 1.08 47.99
C MET A 12 39.78 2.28 47.12
N SER A 13 39.75 2.07 45.80
CA SER A 13 39.11 2.98 44.86
C SER A 13 37.61 2.69 44.81
N LEU A 14 36.79 3.67 45.17
CA LEU A 14 35.35 3.64 44.96
C LEU A 14 35.11 3.84 43.44
N ALA A 15 34.85 2.75 42.72
CA ALA A 15 34.37 2.84 41.35
C ALA A 15 32.93 3.36 41.36
N ALA A 16 32.72 4.57 40.84
CA ALA A 16 31.38 5.06 40.52
C ALA A 16 30.78 4.13 39.45
N ALA A 17 29.72 3.42 39.80
CA ALA A 17 28.96 2.62 38.85
C ALA A 17 28.37 3.57 37.79
N ALA A 18 28.77 3.39 36.54
CA ALA A 18 28.18 4.11 35.41
C ALA A 18 26.69 3.79 35.35
N VAL A 19 25.85 4.82 35.44
CA VAL A 19 24.42 4.72 35.16
C VAL A 19 24.29 4.22 33.71
N PRO A 20 23.57 3.12 33.43
CA PRO A 20 23.38 2.68 32.06
C PRO A 20 22.72 3.80 31.27
N ALA A 21 23.27 4.12 30.09
CA ALA A 21 22.66 5.07 29.18
C ALA A 21 21.22 4.60 28.90
N SER A 22 20.25 5.48 29.17
CA SER A 22 18.85 5.24 28.79
C SER A 22 18.81 4.89 27.31
N ALA A 23 18.11 3.81 26.95
CA ALA A 23 17.89 3.48 25.54
C ALA A 23 17.19 4.66 24.86
N LYS A 24 17.58 4.95 23.62
CA LYS A 24 16.95 6.02 22.83
C LYS A 24 15.55 5.61 22.41
N THR A 25 14.62 6.56 22.40
CA THR A 25 13.27 6.38 21.86
C THR A 25 13.33 6.27 20.34
N LYS A 26 12.91 5.14 19.78
CA LYS A 26 12.94 4.89 18.33
C LYS A 26 11.62 5.32 17.70
N VAL A 27 11.71 6.26 16.76
CA VAL A 27 10.56 6.83 16.05
C VAL A 27 10.74 6.54 14.56
N VAL A 28 9.77 5.89 13.95
CA VAL A 28 9.76 5.57 12.51
C VAL A 28 8.58 6.28 11.87
N THR A 29 8.80 6.93 10.73
CA THR A 29 7.77 7.60 9.94
C THR A 29 7.86 7.16 8.47
N THR A 30 6.74 7.13 7.74
CA THR A 30 6.75 6.73 6.33
C THR A 30 7.22 7.89 5.45
N ILE A 31 6.61 9.08 5.59
CA ILE A 31 6.84 10.23 4.70
C ILE A 31 7.49 11.44 5.40
N PHE A 32 7.97 12.39 4.60
CA PHE A 32 8.70 13.57 5.10
C PHE A 32 7.88 14.50 6.03
N PRO A 33 6.60 14.81 5.76
CA PRO A 33 5.79 15.63 6.68
C PRO A 33 5.78 15.09 8.12
N GLU A 34 5.48 13.79 8.28
CA GLU A 34 5.49 13.10 9.58
C GLU A 34 6.86 13.17 10.24
N TYR A 35 7.91 12.90 9.47
CA TYR A 35 9.30 12.96 9.94
C TYR A 35 9.61 14.35 10.47
N ASP A 36 9.28 15.41 9.73
CA ASP A 36 9.57 16.77 10.18
C ASP A 36 8.74 17.14 11.40
N TRP A 37 7.45 16.84 11.44
CA TRP A 37 6.64 17.10 12.64
C TRP A 37 7.19 16.40 13.88
N ALA A 38 7.51 15.11 13.78
CA ALA A 38 8.16 14.37 14.86
C ALA A 38 9.49 15.01 15.26
N ARG A 39 10.32 15.42 14.29
CA ARG A 39 11.59 16.12 14.55
C ARG A 39 11.40 17.44 15.30
N GLN A 40 10.39 18.23 14.94
CA GLN A 40 10.09 19.51 15.60
C GLN A 40 9.60 19.31 17.03
N ILE A 41 8.77 18.29 17.26
CA ILE A 41 8.26 17.95 18.60
C ILE A 41 9.36 17.37 19.48
N ILE A 42 10.20 16.48 18.94
CA ILE A 42 11.37 15.93 19.64
C ILE A 42 12.35 17.06 20.03
N GLY A 43 12.61 18.00 19.11
CA GLY A 43 13.35 19.23 19.36
C GLY A 43 14.69 18.99 20.05
N ASP A 44 14.87 19.57 21.24
CA ASP A 44 16.10 19.49 22.05
C ASP A 44 16.43 18.08 22.56
N LYS A 45 15.53 17.09 22.37
CA LYS A 45 15.70 15.69 22.77
C LYS A 45 16.23 14.78 21.67
N GLU A 46 16.72 15.32 20.56
CA GLU A 46 17.28 14.54 19.44
C GLU A 46 18.35 13.52 19.88
N LYS A 47 19.18 13.85 20.89
CA LYS A 47 20.20 12.92 21.40
C LYS A 47 19.61 11.72 22.15
N GLU A 48 18.39 11.84 22.65
CA GLU A 48 17.64 10.82 23.38
C GLU A 48 16.65 10.06 22.46
N SER A 49 16.58 10.42 21.17
CA SER A 49 15.70 9.77 20.18
C SER A 49 16.48 9.27 18.97
N GLU A 50 15.93 8.30 18.26
CA GLU A 50 16.37 7.83 16.95
C GLU A 50 15.20 7.96 15.98
N LEU A 51 15.21 9.03 15.18
CA LEU A 51 14.16 9.33 14.23
C LEU A 51 14.54 8.82 12.83
N THR A 52 13.66 8.01 12.23
CA THR A 52 13.87 7.37 10.93
C THR A 52 12.75 7.70 9.96
N LEU A 53 13.12 8.21 8.78
CA LEU A 53 12.24 8.33 7.61
C LEU A 53 12.44 7.11 6.70
N LEU A 54 11.37 6.40 6.37
CA LEU A 54 11.41 5.27 5.44
C LEU A 54 11.57 5.75 3.99
N LEU A 55 10.64 6.58 3.51
CA LEU A 55 10.61 7.11 2.14
C LEU A 55 11.58 8.30 2.00
N SER A 56 12.88 8.00 1.95
CA SER A 56 13.95 9.03 1.96
C SER A 56 14.69 9.22 0.63
N ASN A 57 14.35 8.40 -0.38
CA ASN A 57 14.98 8.38 -1.70
C ASN A 57 14.27 9.27 -2.74
N GLY A 58 13.14 9.89 -2.38
CA GLY A 58 12.31 10.67 -3.29
C GLY A 58 11.44 9.83 -4.23
N SER A 59 11.17 8.58 -3.87
CA SER A 59 10.10 7.79 -4.49
C SER A 59 8.73 8.40 -4.18
N ASP A 60 7.77 8.12 -5.06
CA ASP A 60 6.36 8.41 -4.88
C ASP A 60 5.76 7.46 -3.83
N LEU A 61 4.92 7.98 -2.93
CA LEU A 61 4.35 7.21 -1.82
C LEU A 61 3.40 6.11 -2.30
N HIS A 62 2.66 6.35 -3.39
CA HIS A 62 1.67 5.43 -3.95
C HIS A 62 2.32 4.18 -4.54
N SER A 63 3.63 4.26 -4.81
CA SER A 63 4.44 3.15 -5.32
C SER A 63 5.30 2.48 -4.24
N TYR A 64 5.26 2.97 -3.00
CA TYR A 64 6.17 2.50 -1.96
C TYR A 64 5.79 1.11 -1.47
N GLN A 65 6.78 0.21 -1.47
CA GLN A 65 6.68 -1.08 -0.81
C GLN A 65 7.83 -1.23 0.19
N PRO A 66 7.55 -1.63 1.44
CA PRO A 66 8.56 -1.70 2.49
C PRO A 66 9.55 -2.83 2.21
N SER A 67 10.85 -2.55 2.41
CA SER A 67 11.85 -3.61 2.39
C SER A 67 11.82 -4.41 3.70
N ALA A 68 12.38 -5.63 3.70
CA ALA A 68 12.56 -6.40 4.95
C ALA A 68 13.34 -5.62 6.04
N LYS A 69 14.22 -4.70 5.65
CA LYS A 69 14.92 -3.81 6.58
C LYS A 69 13.99 -2.76 7.17
N ASP A 70 13.02 -2.26 6.40
CA ASP A 70 12.05 -1.29 6.88
C ASP A 70 11.08 -1.94 7.86
N ILE A 71 10.58 -3.14 7.52
CA ILE A 71 9.78 -3.97 8.44
C ILE A 71 10.54 -4.24 9.75
N ALA A 72 11.84 -4.53 9.69
CA ALA A 72 12.65 -4.73 10.90
C ALA A 72 12.76 -3.46 11.76
N LYS A 73 12.91 -2.27 11.16
CA LYS A 73 12.92 -1.00 11.90
C LYS A 73 11.57 -0.73 12.57
N ILE A 74 10.46 -0.95 11.85
CA ILE A 74 9.10 -0.79 12.38
C ILE A 74 8.88 -1.75 13.55
N SER A 75 9.29 -3.02 13.41
CA SER A 75 9.13 -4.05 14.43
C SER A 75 9.78 -3.70 15.78
N ASP A 76 10.88 -2.96 15.75
CA ASP A 76 11.65 -2.54 16.92
C ASP A 76 11.33 -1.11 17.39
N ALA A 77 10.42 -0.38 16.74
CA ALA A 77 10.12 1.02 17.03
C ALA A 77 9.29 1.22 18.32
N ASP A 78 9.45 2.36 18.97
CA ASP A 78 8.61 2.78 20.10
C ASP A 78 7.41 3.61 19.63
N VAL A 79 7.60 4.40 18.56
CA VAL A 79 6.55 5.15 17.88
C VAL A 79 6.64 4.89 16.37
N PHE A 80 5.53 4.54 15.74
CA PHE A 80 5.41 4.42 14.30
C PHE A 80 4.27 5.32 13.78
N VAL A 81 4.61 6.20 12.84
CA VAL A 81 3.68 7.15 12.22
C VAL A 81 3.61 6.85 10.73
N TYR A 82 2.40 6.82 10.18
CA TYR A 82 2.16 6.58 8.76
C TYR A 82 0.84 7.24 8.32
N VAL A 83 0.62 7.38 7.01
CA VAL A 83 -0.51 8.12 6.45
C VAL A 83 -1.79 7.33 6.66
N GLY A 84 -1.78 6.05 6.29
CA GLY A 84 -2.97 5.22 6.16
C GLY A 84 -3.51 5.23 4.74
N GLY A 85 -4.71 4.67 4.56
CA GLY A 85 -5.30 4.50 3.22
C GLY A 85 -4.71 3.31 2.47
N GLU A 86 -4.91 3.32 1.16
CA GLU A 86 -4.51 2.25 0.24
C GLU A 86 -3.00 2.20 0.06
N SER A 87 -2.32 3.35 -0.03
CA SER A 87 -0.87 3.41 -0.20
C SER A 87 -0.09 2.79 0.97
N ASP A 88 -0.69 2.80 2.16
CA ASP A 88 -0.12 2.19 3.37
C ASP A 88 -0.80 0.85 3.73
N GLY A 89 -1.53 0.20 2.81
CA GLY A 89 -2.20 -1.10 3.06
C GLY A 89 -1.25 -2.20 3.57
N TRP A 90 0.03 -2.14 3.18
CA TRP A 90 1.09 -3.03 3.64
C TRP A 90 1.34 -2.95 5.17
N VAL A 91 0.97 -1.85 5.82
CA VAL A 91 1.22 -1.61 7.26
C VAL A 91 0.50 -2.65 8.12
N LYS A 92 -0.71 -3.09 7.76
CA LYS A 92 -1.46 -4.12 8.51
C LYS A 92 -0.60 -5.38 8.68
N ASN A 93 0.05 -5.81 7.60
CA ASN A 93 0.93 -6.98 7.61
C ASN A 93 2.23 -6.72 8.37
N ALA A 94 2.81 -5.52 8.24
CA ALA A 94 3.99 -5.12 9.01
C ALA A 94 3.75 -5.17 10.53
N LEU A 95 2.53 -4.86 10.98
CA LEU A 95 2.18 -4.77 12.40
C LEU A 95 1.84 -6.13 13.07
N ARG A 96 1.47 -7.19 12.31
CA ARG A 96 1.00 -8.47 12.88
C ARG A 96 1.97 -9.07 13.91
N ASN A 97 3.28 -9.02 13.64
CA ASN A 97 4.31 -9.70 14.43
C ASN A 97 5.42 -8.78 14.94
N VAL A 98 5.10 -7.52 15.24
CA VAL A 98 6.08 -6.57 15.80
C VAL A 98 6.67 -7.07 17.11
N ARG A 99 7.97 -6.83 17.32
CA ARG A 99 8.69 -7.21 18.55
C ARG A 99 8.30 -6.31 19.71
N ASN A 100 8.16 -5.01 19.47
CA ASN A 100 7.66 -4.08 20.48
C ASN A 100 6.13 -4.09 20.53
N LYS A 101 5.56 -4.84 21.48
CA LYS A 101 4.11 -4.89 21.70
C LYS A 101 3.52 -3.64 22.35
N ASN A 102 4.38 -2.74 22.85
CA ASN A 102 3.96 -1.47 23.46
C ASN A 102 4.13 -0.27 22.50
N MET A 103 4.45 -0.53 21.22
CA MET A 103 4.62 0.50 20.21
C MET A 103 3.38 1.39 20.13
N GLN A 104 3.61 2.70 20.07
CA GLN A 104 2.57 3.68 19.80
C GLN A 104 2.44 3.86 18.30
N VAL A 105 1.27 3.54 17.76
CA VAL A 105 1.00 3.62 16.32
C VAL A 105 0.09 4.82 16.05
N VAL A 106 0.46 5.66 15.08
CA VAL A 106 -0.30 6.84 14.65
C VAL A 106 -0.57 6.73 13.16
N ASN A 107 -1.83 6.51 12.81
CA ASN A 107 -2.35 6.54 11.44
C ASN A 107 -3.00 7.91 11.20
N LEU A 108 -2.54 8.68 10.21
CA LEU A 108 -3.07 10.03 9.98
C LEU A 108 -4.54 10.01 9.55
N LEU A 109 -4.97 9.06 8.71
CA LEU A 109 -6.38 8.95 8.31
C LEU A 109 -7.27 8.60 9.51
N ASP A 110 -6.87 7.65 10.35
CA ASP A 110 -7.64 7.30 11.56
C ASP A 110 -7.73 8.48 12.54
N VAL A 111 -6.66 9.28 12.64
CA VAL A 111 -6.63 10.49 13.48
C VAL A 111 -7.61 11.56 12.97
N LEU A 112 -7.82 11.66 11.64
CA LEU A 112 -8.83 12.56 11.08
C LEU A 112 -10.25 12.02 11.18
N GLY A 113 -10.43 10.70 11.13
CA GLY A 113 -11.74 10.04 11.22
C GLY A 113 -12.70 10.55 10.14
N ASP A 114 -13.82 11.12 10.58
CA ASP A 114 -14.90 11.65 9.75
C ASP A 114 -14.53 12.90 8.92
N LYS A 115 -13.29 13.41 9.07
CA LYS A 115 -12.77 14.52 8.27
C LYS A 115 -11.97 14.08 7.05
N VAL A 116 -11.67 12.78 6.90
CA VAL A 116 -11.06 12.25 5.68
C VAL A 116 -12.06 12.43 4.54
N LYS A 117 -11.56 12.82 3.38
CA LYS A 117 -12.36 13.11 2.19
C LYS A 117 -12.11 12.05 1.15
N ALA A 118 -13.15 11.72 0.40
CA ALA A 118 -13.01 11.02 -0.86
C ALA A 118 -12.16 11.82 -1.85
N GLU A 119 -11.41 11.11 -2.67
CA GLU A 119 -10.79 11.63 -3.87
C GLU A 119 -11.89 12.20 -4.78
N GLU A 120 -11.64 13.40 -5.31
CA GLU A 120 -12.63 14.13 -6.10
C GLU A 120 -12.23 14.22 -7.55
N ILE A 121 -13.16 13.75 -8.36
CA ILE A 121 -13.20 13.90 -9.80
C ILE A 121 -13.92 15.22 -10.13
N VAL A 122 -13.22 16.12 -10.80
CA VAL A 122 -13.82 17.36 -11.33
C VAL A 122 -13.88 17.34 -12.85
N ASP A 123 -14.74 18.19 -13.43
CA ASP A 123 -14.91 18.28 -14.87
C ASP A 123 -13.58 18.37 -15.63
N GLY A 124 -13.43 17.47 -16.61
CA GLY A 124 -12.29 17.44 -17.51
C GLY A 124 -11.04 16.76 -16.96
N MET A 125 -11.09 16.16 -15.77
CA MET A 125 -10.09 15.19 -15.33
C MET A 125 -10.20 13.88 -16.10
N GLU A 126 -9.09 13.16 -16.17
CA GLU A 126 -9.03 11.77 -16.61
C GLU A 126 -9.21 10.82 -15.43
N HIS A 127 -9.86 9.70 -15.70
CA HIS A 127 -10.04 8.58 -14.78
C HIS A 127 -9.23 7.41 -15.29
N GLU A 128 -8.66 6.62 -14.38
CA GLU A 128 -7.83 5.46 -14.72
C GLU A 128 -8.61 4.31 -15.41
N HIS A 129 -9.91 4.48 -15.70
CA HIS A 129 -10.80 3.40 -16.15
C HIS A 129 -11.43 3.51 -17.55
N GLU A 130 -11.01 4.44 -18.43
CA GLU A 130 -11.43 4.38 -19.85
C GLU A 130 -10.53 3.43 -20.69
N HIS A 131 -10.44 2.16 -20.28
CA HIS A 131 -10.06 1.05 -21.15
C HIS A 131 -11.16 -0.01 -21.14
N GLU A 132 -11.68 -0.33 -22.33
CA GLU A 132 -12.72 -1.34 -22.56
C GLU A 132 -12.38 -2.68 -21.87
N GLU A 133 -13.07 -2.99 -20.77
CA GLU A 133 -12.89 -4.24 -20.03
C GLU A 133 -13.51 -5.45 -20.75
N HIS A 134 -12.68 -6.11 -21.55
CA HIS A 134 -12.89 -7.49 -21.95
C HIS A 134 -12.34 -8.46 -20.89
N GLU A 135 -13.27 -8.91 -20.04
CA GLU A 135 -13.54 -10.33 -19.72
C GLU A 135 -12.67 -11.14 -18.72
N HIS A 136 -13.42 -11.67 -17.74
CA HIS A 136 -13.30 -12.94 -16.99
C HIS A 136 -12.19 -13.09 -15.95
N SER A 137 -12.57 -12.70 -14.73
CA SER A 137 -12.04 -13.08 -13.41
C SER A 137 -11.62 -14.56 -13.29
N HIS A 138 -10.30 -14.77 -13.19
CA HIS A 138 -9.67 -15.59 -12.15
C HIS A 138 -8.40 -14.87 -11.71
N GLY A 139 -8.48 -14.11 -10.60
CA GLY A 139 -7.37 -13.34 -10.04
C GLY A 139 -6.95 -12.16 -10.91
N LYS A 140 -6.76 -10.98 -10.32
CA LYS A 140 -6.25 -9.76 -10.97
C LYS A 140 -4.75 -9.86 -11.32
N GLU A 141 -4.25 -11.04 -11.68
CA GLU A 141 -3.04 -11.17 -12.49
C GLU A 141 -3.48 -11.59 -13.89
N VAL A 142 -3.78 -10.60 -14.74
CA VAL A 142 -3.81 -10.82 -16.18
C VAL A 142 -2.44 -11.40 -16.54
N SER A 143 -2.40 -12.70 -16.80
CA SER A 143 -1.18 -13.44 -17.10
C SER A 143 -0.60 -12.97 -18.45
N THR A 144 0.12 -11.86 -18.42
CA THR A 144 0.89 -11.31 -19.55
C THR A 144 2.34 -11.77 -19.48
N PHE A 145 2.60 -13.04 -19.16
CA PHE A 145 3.96 -13.60 -19.19
C PHE A 145 4.32 -14.10 -20.59
N ASP A 146 5.61 -14.26 -20.93
CA ASP A 146 5.99 -15.05 -22.11
C ASP A 146 6.16 -16.52 -21.72
N ASP A 147 5.84 -17.47 -22.62
CA ASP A 147 5.95 -18.91 -22.33
C ASP A 147 7.38 -19.32 -21.90
N LYS A 148 8.39 -18.57 -22.33
CA LYS A 148 9.81 -18.77 -21.99
C LYS A 148 10.14 -18.40 -20.54
N ASP A 149 9.27 -17.62 -19.89
CA ASP A 149 9.49 -17.12 -18.54
C ASP A 149 9.10 -18.17 -17.50
N VAL A 150 8.20 -19.10 -17.86
CA VAL A 150 7.79 -20.20 -16.98
C VAL A 150 8.97 -21.10 -16.62
N LYS A 151 9.16 -21.34 -15.33
CA LYS A 151 10.23 -22.18 -14.75
C LYS A 151 9.67 -23.42 -14.11
N ASP A 152 10.50 -24.46 -14.06
CA ASP A 152 10.22 -25.67 -13.29
C ASP A 152 10.06 -25.35 -11.80
N ARG A 153 9.14 -26.07 -11.14
CA ARG A 153 8.84 -25.90 -9.72
C ARG A 153 8.88 -27.22 -8.98
N ALA A 154 9.19 -27.14 -7.69
CA ALA A 154 9.26 -28.29 -6.80
C ALA A 154 7.97 -28.42 -5.99
N LEU A 155 7.61 -29.64 -5.58
CA LEU A 155 6.41 -29.87 -4.75
C LEU A 155 6.43 -29.06 -3.44
N SER A 156 7.63 -28.71 -2.95
CA SER A 156 7.81 -27.87 -1.76
C SER A 156 7.19 -26.48 -1.87
N ASP A 157 6.95 -25.98 -3.08
CA ASP A 157 6.30 -24.69 -3.31
C ASP A 157 4.84 -24.70 -2.83
N TRP A 158 4.20 -25.87 -2.82
CA TRP A 158 2.85 -26.11 -2.29
C TRP A 158 2.85 -26.72 -0.88
N ALA A 159 4.00 -26.78 -0.19
CA ALA A 159 4.07 -27.37 1.14
C ALA A 159 3.18 -26.65 2.16
N GLY A 160 2.37 -27.40 2.90
CA GLY A 160 1.41 -26.84 3.85
C GLY A 160 0.23 -27.77 4.14
N GLU A 161 -0.67 -27.26 4.99
CA GLU A 161 -1.97 -27.86 5.29
C GLU A 161 -3.04 -27.02 4.60
N TRP A 162 -3.93 -27.68 3.86
CA TRP A 162 -4.88 -27.03 2.96
C TRP A 162 -6.27 -27.63 3.09
N LYS A 163 -7.31 -26.82 2.86
CA LYS A 163 -8.71 -27.23 2.93
C LYS A 163 -9.51 -26.75 1.72
N SER A 164 -10.51 -27.53 1.35
CA SER A 164 -11.44 -27.15 0.29
C SER A 164 -12.47 -26.13 0.80
N PRO A 165 -12.75 -25.05 0.06
CA PRO A 165 -13.84 -24.12 0.37
C PRO A 165 -15.21 -24.69 -0.05
N TYR A 166 -15.27 -25.85 -0.73
CA TYR A 166 -16.49 -26.36 -1.35
C TYR A 166 -17.63 -26.55 -0.35
N LYS A 167 -17.33 -27.01 0.87
CA LYS A 167 -18.33 -27.14 1.94
C LYS A 167 -18.89 -25.79 2.38
N TYR A 168 -18.03 -24.76 2.48
CA TYR A 168 -18.48 -23.39 2.79
C TYR A 168 -19.38 -22.84 1.70
N LEU A 169 -19.06 -23.10 0.43
CA LEU A 169 -19.91 -22.76 -0.70
C LEU A 169 -21.29 -23.40 -0.57
N LEU A 170 -21.36 -24.72 -0.32
CA LEU A 170 -22.64 -25.45 -0.19
C LEU A 170 -23.46 -24.99 1.03
N GLU A 171 -22.80 -24.56 2.10
CA GLU A 171 -23.45 -24.02 3.31
C GLU A 171 -23.89 -22.55 3.15
N GLY A 172 -23.60 -21.90 2.01
CA GLY A 172 -23.91 -20.50 1.76
C GLY A 172 -23.00 -19.51 2.51
N LYS A 173 -21.89 -19.98 3.06
CA LYS A 173 -20.94 -19.14 3.80
C LYS A 173 -20.07 -18.26 2.90
N LEU A 174 -20.10 -18.51 1.60
CA LEU A 174 -19.38 -17.72 0.59
C LEU A 174 -20.31 -16.80 -0.21
N ASP A 175 -21.58 -16.66 0.20
CA ASP A 175 -22.59 -15.95 -0.59
C ASP A 175 -22.26 -14.47 -0.76
N GLU A 176 -21.69 -13.84 0.27
CA GLU A 176 -21.21 -12.46 0.25
C GLU A 176 -20.18 -12.21 -0.87
N ALA A 177 -19.24 -13.13 -1.08
CA ALA A 177 -18.26 -13.01 -2.17
C ALA A 177 -18.90 -13.03 -3.57
N TRP A 178 -20.04 -13.72 -3.73
CA TRP A 178 -20.76 -13.77 -5.01
C TRP A 178 -21.60 -12.52 -5.23
N GLU A 179 -22.23 -12.02 -4.16
CA GLU A 179 -22.95 -10.74 -4.16
C GLU A 179 -22.00 -9.62 -4.60
N GLU A 180 -20.81 -9.56 -4.01
CA GLU A 180 -19.81 -8.56 -4.35
C GLU A 180 -19.28 -8.70 -5.78
N LYS A 181 -18.93 -9.92 -6.21
CA LYS A 181 -18.53 -10.17 -7.60
C LYS A 181 -19.59 -9.76 -8.60
N ALA A 182 -20.87 -9.79 -8.23
CA ALA A 182 -21.96 -9.40 -9.10
C ALA A 182 -22.13 -7.87 -9.24
N GLU A 183 -21.60 -7.08 -8.30
CA GLU A 183 -21.68 -5.61 -8.35
C GLU A 183 -20.84 -5.02 -9.50
N SER A 184 -19.65 -5.56 -9.71
CA SER A 184 -18.71 -5.14 -10.76
C SER A 184 -18.59 -6.14 -11.92
N GLY A 185 -19.20 -7.32 -11.78
CA GLY A 185 -19.06 -8.43 -12.72
C GLY A 185 -20.12 -8.48 -13.84
N LYS A 186 -19.94 -9.45 -14.74
CA LYS A 186 -20.85 -9.70 -15.88
C LYS A 186 -21.95 -10.73 -15.59
N MET A 187 -21.94 -11.32 -14.39
CA MET A 187 -22.85 -12.37 -13.95
C MET A 187 -23.53 -11.94 -12.65
N SER A 188 -24.75 -12.41 -12.42
CA SER A 188 -25.44 -12.31 -11.13
C SER A 188 -24.74 -13.13 -10.04
N ALA A 189 -25.04 -12.84 -8.78
CA ALA A 189 -24.50 -13.57 -7.64
C ALA A 189 -24.85 -15.07 -7.72
N GLU A 190 -26.06 -15.40 -8.14
CA GLU A 190 -26.48 -16.78 -8.37
C GLU A 190 -25.71 -17.47 -9.51
N GLU A 191 -25.42 -16.75 -10.59
CA GLU A 191 -24.61 -17.27 -11.70
C GLU A 191 -23.15 -17.49 -11.29
N TYR A 192 -22.55 -16.57 -10.52
CA TYR A 192 -21.24 -16.77 -9.91
C TYR A 192 -21.24 -17.99 -8.97
N LYS A 193 -22.25 -18.10 -8.11
CA LYS A 193 -22.38 -19.22 -7.18
C LYS A 193 -22.42 -20.56 -7.91
N GLU A 194 -23.23 -20.71 -8.97
CA GLU A 194 -23.29 -21.96 -9.74
C GLU A 194 -22.02 -22.23 -10.56
N TYR A 195 -21.35 -21.18 -11.04
CA TYR A 195 -20.05 -21.28 -11.70
C TYR A 195 -18.99 -21.86 -10.74
N TYR A 196 -18.80 -21.25 -9.57
CA TYR A 196 -17.83 -21.69 -8.56
C TYR A 196 -18.21 -23.04 -7.93
N LYS A 197 -19.51 -23.34 -7.80
CA LYS A 197 -19.99 -24.65 -7.34
C LYS A 197 -19.60 -25.79 -8.27
N THR A 198 -19.54 -25.52 -9.57
CA THR A 198 -19.10 -26.50 -10.58
C THR A 198 -17.58 -26.68 -10.50
N GLY A 199 -16.85 -25.56 -10.47
CA GLY A 199 -15.39 -25.55 -10.40
C GLY A 199 -14.80 -26.19 -9.14
N TYR A 200 -15.32 -25.81 -7.96
CA TYR A 200 -14.83 -26.27 -6.65
C TYR A 200 -15.27 -27.67 -6.26
N LYS A 201 -16.14 -28.30 -7.04
CA LYS A 201 -16.73 -29.59 -6.68
C LYS A 201 -15.65 -30.62 -6.40
N THR A 202 -15.64 -31.16 -5.19
CA THR A 202 -14.71 -32.23 -4.80
C THR A 202 -15.26 -32.99 -3.59
N ASP A 203 -14.84 -34.24 -3.43
CA ASP A 203 -15.04 -35.05 -2.23
C ASP A 203 -13.81 -35.02 -1.29
N ILE A 204 -12.79 -34.24 -1.63
CA ILE A 204 -11.58 -34.04 -0.83
C ILE A 204 -11.81 -32.85 0.12
N ASP A 205 -11.81 -33.13 1.42
CA ASP A 205 -11.96 -32.14 2.47
C ASP A 205 -10.66 -31.36 2.68
N SER A 206 -9.52 -32.07 2.74
CA SER A 206 -8.22 -31.47 3.02
C SER A 206 -7.07 -32.14 2.29
N VAL A 207 -6.00 -31.37 2.06
CA VAL A 207 -4.74 -31.82 1.46
C VAL A 207 -3.58 -31.38 2.34
N SER A 208 -2.67 -32.29 2.66
CA SER A 208 -1.42 -31.99 3.38
C SER A 208 -0.24 -32.31 2.47
N ILE A 209 0.68 -31.36 2.30
CA ILE A 209 1.86 -31.50 1.43
C ILE A 209 3.11 -31.31 2.27
N SER A 210 3.95 -32.34 2.34
CA SER A 210 5.20 -32.32 3.09
C SER A 210 6.27 -33.15 2.39
N GLY A 211 7.40 -32.52 2.07
CA GLY A 211 8.49 -33.16 1.32
C GLY A 211 8.03 -33.58 -0.06
N ASP A 212 8.16 -34.87 -0.38
CA ASP A 212 7.71 -35.46 -1.64
C ASP A 212 6.30 -36.08 -1.54
N THR A 213 5.59 -35.91 -0.42
CA THR A 213 4.35 -36.64 -0.13
C THR A 213 3.15 -35.71 -0.14
N ILE A 214 2.09 -36.13 -0.83
CA ILE A 214 0.75 -35.52 -0.74
C ILE A 214 -0.15 -36.50 0.01
N LYS A 215 -0.93 -35.97 0.96
CA LYS A 215 -1.96 -36.70 1.69
C LYS A 215 -3.30 -36.03 1.44
N TYR A 216 -4.30 -36.84 1.14
CA TYR A 216 -5.68 -36.45 0.91
C TYR A 216 -6.54 -36.97 2.05
N VAL A 217 -7.46 -36.14 2.53
CA VAL A 217 -8.54 -36.53 3.45
C VAL A 217 -9.86 -36.28 2.72
N TYR A 218 -10.67 -37.33 2.59
CA TYR A 218 -11.96 -37.26 1.93
C TYR A 218 -13.07 -36.94 2.93
N ASP A 219 -14.21 -36.44 2.44
CA ASP A 219 -15.40 -36.08 3.21
C ASP A 219 -15.91 -37.20 4.15
N ASN A 220 -15.74 -38.46 3.73
CA ASN A 220 -16.11 -39.66 4.46
C ASN A 220 -15.05 -40.11 5.48
N GLY A 221 -13.98 -39.34 5.68
CA GLY A 221 -12.89 -39.59 6.60
C GLY A 221 -11.84 -40.59 6.12
N LYS A 222 -11.98 -41.15 4.90
CA LYS A 222 -10.90 -41.93 4.28
C LYS A 222 -9.70 -41.04 4.01
N THR A 223 -8.53 -41.66 4.01
CA THR A 223 -7.28 -40.97 3.69
C THR A 223 -6.52 -41.74 2.64
N ALA A 224 -5.92 -41.01 1.70
CA ALA A 224 -4.98 -41.57 0.73
C ALA A 224 -3.69 -40.76 0.75
N SER A 225 -2.55 -41.39 0.49
CA SER A 225 -1.28 -40.68 0.44
C SER A 225 -0.28 -41.38 -0.47
N ALA A 226 0.47 -40.60 -1.23
CA ALA A 226 1.54 -41.10 -2.08
C ALA A 226 2.70 -40.10 -2.15
N LYS A 227 3.85 -40.62 -2.57
CA LYS A 227 5.02 -39.83 -2.94
C LYS A 227 4.92 -39.43 -4.41
N TYR A 228 5.16 -38.17 -4.71
CA TYR A 228 5.04 -37.61 -6.05
C TYR A 228 6.38 -37.11 -6.58
N LYS A 229 6.58 -37.29 -7.89
CA LYS A 229 7.73 -36.79 -8.61
C LYS A 229 7.25 -35.76 -9.63
N TYR A 230 7.94 -34.64 -9.71
CA TYR A 230 7.73 -33.64 -10.75
C TYR A 230 8.07 -34.20 -12.14
N VAL A 231 7.19 -33.97 -13.11
CA VAL A 231 7.36 -34.47 -14.49
C VAL A 231 7.38 -33.38 -15.56
N GLY A 232 7.16 -32.11 -15.18
CA GLY A 232 7.21 -30.96 -16.07
C GLY A 232 6.02 -30.02 -15.91
N PHE A 233 5.99 -28.98 -16.73
CA PHE A 233 4.86 -28.05 -16.83
C PHE A 233 4.38 -27.92 -18.28
N TYR A 234 3.19 -27.35 -18.46
CA TYR A 234 2.75 -26.81 -19.75
C TYR A 234 2.01 -25.48 -19.53
N VAL A 235 1.86 -24.71 -20.61
CA VAL A 235 1.09 -23.46 -20.61
C VAL A 235 -0.29 -23.74 -21.17
N GLN A 236 -1.32 -23.56 -20.33
CA GLN A 236 -2.72 -23.59 -20.73
C GLN A 236 -3.09 -22.23 -21.31
N ASN A 237 -3.67 -22.21 -22.51
CA ASN A 237 -4.24 -21.00 -23.10
C ASN A 237 -5.76 -21.09 -22.97
N TRP A 238 -6.37 -20.09 -22.34
CA TRP A 238 -7.79 -20.05 -22.06
C TRP A 238 -8.56 -19.48 -23.24
N SER A 239 -9.82 -19.88 -23.39
CA SER A 239 -10.74 -19.35 -24.39
C SER A 239 -10.97 -17.84 -24.27
N SER A 240 -10.79 -17.27 -23.08
CA SER A 240 -10.80 -15.82 -22.81
C SER A 240 -9.57 -15.07 -23.33
N GLY A 241 -8.52 -15.77 -23.81
CA GLY A 241 -7.28 -15.18 -24.30
C GLY A 241 -6.18 -15.00 -23.24
N THR A 242 -6.46 -15.35 -21.98
CA THR A 242 -5.45 -15.42 -20.91
C THR A 242 -4.71 -16.77 -20.95
N LYS A 243 -3.69 -16.93 -20.09
CA LYS A 243 -2.97 -18.21 -19.97
C LYS A 243 -2.58 -18.52 -18.53
N ALA A 244 -2.12 -19.74 -18.28
CA ALA A 244 -1.70 -20.20 -16.96
C ALA A 244 -0.63 -21.29 -17.05
N ALA A 245 0.31 -21.30 -16.11
CA ALA A 245 1.25 -22.41 -15.95
C ALA A 245 0.60 -23.55 -15.17
N MET A 246 0.77 -24.78 -15.67
CA MET A 246 0.20 -26.00 -15.12
C MET A 246 1.33 -26.98 -14.78
N TYR A 247 1.48 -27.32 -13.50
CA TYR A 247 2.60 -28.11 -12.99
C TYR A 247 2.20 -29.55 -12.71
N ARG A 248 2.89 -30.51 -13.32
CA ARG A 248 2.52 -31.92 -13.31
C ARG A 248 3.39 -32.76 -12.40
N PHE A 249 2.74 -33.63 -11.65
CA PHE A 249 3.33 -34.56 -10.71
C PHE A 249 2.74 -35.96 -10.89
N GLU A 250 3.61 -36.98 -10.85
CA GLU A 250 3.21 -38.39 -10.96
C GLU A 250 3.55 -39.13 -9.67
N SER A 251 2.62 -39.93 -9.19
CA SER A 251 2.82 -40.81 -8.05
C SER A 251 3.91 -41.85 -8.37
N THR A 252 4.89 -41.93 -7.48
CA THR A 252 5.92 -42.96 -7.50
C THR A 252 5.45 -44.27 -6.88
N ASP A 253 4.28 -44.27 -6.22
CA ASP A 253 3.66 -45.46 -5.62
C ASP A 253 2.39 -45.85 -6.37
N LYS A 254 2.55 -46.76 -7.34
CA LYS A 254 1.45 -47.30 -8.16
C LYS A 254 0.43 -48.16 -7.40
N LYS A 255 0.70 -48.47 -6.13
CA LYS A 255 -0.22 -49.26 -5.27
C LYS A 255 -0.96 -48.38 -4.27
N SER A 256 -0.59 -47.11 -4.17
CA SER A 256 -1.29 -46.17 -3.30
C SER A 256 -2.73 -45.98 -3.79
N PRO A 257 -3.71 -45.84 -2.87
CA PRO A 257 -5.05 -45.41 -3.23
C PRO A 257 -5.13 -43.90 -3.54
N ALA A 258 -4.01 -43.17 -3.54
CA ALA A 258 -3.96 -41.76 -3.90
C ALA A 258 -3.88 -41.58 -5.43
N PRO A 259 -4.33 -40.42 -5.95
CA PRO A 259 -4.36 -40.17 -7.38
C PRO A 259 -3.01 -40.37 -8.06
N ALA A 260 -2.98 -41.11 -9.17
CA ALA A 260 -1.72 -41.42 -9.85
C ALA A 260 -1.09 -40.18 -10.53
N PHE A 261 -1.90 -39.28 -11.08
CA PHE A 261 -1.48 -38.10 -11.82
C PHE A 261 -2.13 -36.87 -11.19
N VAL A 262 -1.33 -35.84 -10.92
CA VAL A 262 -1.75 -34.61 -10.24
C VAL A 262 -1.22 -33.40 -10.98
N GLU A 263 -2.06 -32.38 -11.11
CA GLU A 263 -1.76 -31.12 -11.76
C GLU A 263 -2.12 -29.94 -10.85
N PHE A 264 -1.15 -29.06 -10.62
CA PHE A 264 -1.31 -27.84 -9.84
C PHE A 264 -1.35 -26.60 -10.72
N ASN A 265 -2.16 -25.64 -10.30
CA ASN A 265 -2.14 -24.26 -10.78
C ASN A 265 -2.43 -23.31 -9.60
N ASP A 266 -1.54 -22.37 -9.36
CA ASP A 266 -1.59 -21.40 -8.26
C ASP A 266 -1.21 -19.99 -8.75
N HIS A 267 -1.41 -19.75 -10.05
CA HIS A 267 -1.13 -18.47 -10.75
C HIS A 267 0.36 -18.12 -10.93
N MET A 268 1.26 -18.74 -10.16
CA MET A 268 2.70 -18.48 -10.24
C MET A 268 3.38 -19.22 -11.40
N ILE A 269 4.33 -18.56 -12.07
CA ILE A 269 5.10 -19.12 -13.20
C ILE A 269 6.53 -19.56 -12.85
N GLU A 270 6.99 -19.26 -11.65
CA GLU A 270 8.31 -19.65 -11.14
C GLU A 270 8.22 -20.01 -9.66
N SER A 271 9.33 -20.44 -9.05
CA SER A 271 9.33 -20.93 -7.67
C SER A 271 8.89 -19.83 -6.70
N ALA A 272 7.74 -20.07 -6.10
CA ALA A 272 7.08 -19.21 -5.12
C ALA A 272 6.25 -20.08 -4.19
N LYS A 273 6.01 -19.60 -2.97
CA LYS A 273 5.11 -20.28 -2.03
C LYS A 273 3.67 -20.04 -2.48
N ALA A 274 2.89 -21.11 -2.61
CA ALA A 274 1.48 -20.99 -2.96
C ALA A 274 0.69 -20.28 -1.84
N GLU A 275 -0.28 -19.46 -2.23
CA GLU A 275 -1.25 -18.83 -1.32
C GLU A 275 -2.58 -19.56 -1.31
N HIS A 276 -3.00 -20.03 -2.47
CA HIS A 276 -4.04 -21.03 -2.70
C HIS A 276 -3.67 -21.80 -3.98
N PHE A 277 -4.36 -22.89 -4.29
CA PHE A 277 -4.15 -23.57 -5.56
C PHE A 277 -5.40 -24.29 -6.05
N HIS A 278 -5.42 -24.55 -7.35
CA HIS A 278 -6.29 -25.48 -8.04
C HIS A 278 -5.54 -26.80 -8.25
N ILE A 279 -6.15 -27.91 -7.85
CA ILE A 279 -5.58 -29.25 -8.03
C ILE A 279 -6.55 -30.11 -8.84
N ARG A 280 -6.04 -30.68 -9.94
CA ARG A 280 -6.76 -31.65 -10.75
C ARG A 280 -6.00 -32.96 -10.78
N MET A 281 -6.71 -34.06 -10.98
CA MET A 281 -6.14 -35.39 -10.79
C MET A 281 -6.81 -36.47 -11.63
N SER A 282 -6.07 -37.54 -11.90
CA SER A 282 -6.55 -38.73 -12.60
C SER A 282 -5.76 -39.96 -12.14
N ASP A 283 -6.37 -41.13 -12.23
CA ASP A 283 -5.69 -42.43 -12.02
C ASP A 283 -5.17 -43.04 -13.33
N GLU A 284 -5.55 -42.48 -14.48
CA GLU A 284 -5.28 -43.07 -15.79
C GLU A 284 -4.08 -42.44 -16.50
N SER A 285 -4.10 -41.13 -16.69
CA SER A 285 -3.02 -40.35 -17.32
C SER A 285 -3.25 -38.84 -17.15
N PHE A 286 -2.26 -38.01 -17.49
CA PHE A 286 -2.45 -36.56 -17.54
C PHE A 286 -3.50 -36.11 -18.57
N ASP A 287 -3.65 -36.84 -19.68
CA ASP A 287 -4.64 -36.51 -20.71
C ASP A 287 -6.07 -36.88 -20.29
N ALA A 288 -6.21 -37.73 -19.27
CA ALA A 288 -7.49 -38.11 -18.66
C ALA A 288 -7.90 -37.17 -17.50
N ILE A 289 -7.09 -36.14 -17.20
CA ILE A 289 -7.48 -35.09 -16.26
C ILE A 289 -8.58 -34.25 -16.91
N GLU A 290 -9.63 -33.95 -16.15
CA GLU A 290 -10.75 -33.14 -16.64
C GLU A 290 -10.31 -31.73 -17.04
N ASP A 291 -11.01 -31.18 -18.03
CA ASP A 291 -10.73 -29.89 -18.63
C ASP A 291 -10.63 -28.78 -17.55
N PRO A 292 -9.50 -28.07 -17.48
CA PRO A 292 -9.26 -27.08 -16.44
C PRO A 292 -10.20 -25.86 -16.54
N GLU A 293 -10.89 -25.63 -17.65
CA GLU A 293 -11.93 -24.59 -17.75
C GLU A 293 -13.25 -24.99 -17.05
N LYS A 294 -13.46 -26.29 -16.82
CA LYS A 294 -14.73 -26.84 -16.31
C LYS A 294 -14.63 -27.36 -14.89
N TYR A 295 -13.45 -27.83 -14.49
CA TYR A 295 -13.24 -28.50 -13.21
C TYR A 295 -11.90 -28.10 -12.60
N TRP A 296 -11.94 -27.45 -11.43
CA TRP A 296 -10.76 -26.88 -10.78
C TRP A 296 -10.93 -26.85 -9.26
N PRO A 297 -10.93 -28.03 -8.58
CA PRO A 297 -10.97 -28.10 -7.12
C PRO A 297 -9.91 -27.18 -6.49
N THR A 298 -10.35 -26.30 -5.60
CA THR A 298 -9.49 -25.28 -4.99
C THR A 298 -9.24 -25.57 -3.54
N PHE A 299 -8.05 -25.18 -3.08
CA PHE A 299 -7.60 -25.36 -1.71
C PHE A 299 -6.93 -24.10 -1.19
N PHE A 300 -7.33 -23.72 0.02
CA PHE A 300 -6.79 -22.60 0.80
C PHE A 300 -6.06 -23.13 2.05
N PRO A 301 -5.12 -22.37 2.64
CA PRO A 301 -4.53 -22.65 3.94
C PRO A 301 -5.58 -23.10 4.98
N ALA A 302 -5.28 -24.19 5.69
CA ALA A 302 -6.23 -24.83 6.58
C ALA A 302 -6.72 -23.95 7.74
N ASP A 303 -5.93 -22.94 8.11
CA ASP A 303 -6.22 -21.97 9.16
C ASP A 303 -7.12 -20.81 8.74
N MET A 304 -7.28 -20.54 7.44
CA MET A 304 -8.16 -19.45 6.97
C MET A 304 -9.62 -19.75 7.23
N ASP A 305 -10.41 -18.87 7.85
CA ASP A 305 -11.85 -19.12 8.03
C ASP A 305 -12.69 -18.81 6.77
N ALA A 306 -14.02 -18.89 6.88
CA ALA A 306 -14.90 -18.66 5.74
C ALA A 306 -14.96 -17.18 5.33
N GLU A 307 -14.79 -16.27 6.28
CA GLU A 307 -14.78 -14.82 6.05
C GLU A 307 -13.49 -14.43 5.32
N GLU A 308 -12.34 -14.92 5.78
CA GLU A 308 -11.06 -14.72 5.08
C GLU A 308 -11.06 -15.30 3.65
N ILE A 309 -11.76 -16.41 3.43
CA ILE A 309 -11.95 -16.98 2.09
C ILE A 309 -12.93 -16.12 1.27
N CYS A 310 -14.00 -15.58 1.85
CA CYS A 310 -14.89 -14.63 1.15
C CYS A 310 -14.12 -13.44 0.61
N ASP A 311 -13.34 -12.78 1.48
CA ASP A 311 -12.53 -11.61 1.12
C ASP A 311 -11.57 -11.95 -0.04
N HIS A 312 -10.87 -13.08 0.07
CA HIS A 312 -9.97 -13.53 -0.98
C HIS A 312 -10.70 -13.77 -2.30
N LEU A 313 -11.89 -14.37 -2.26
CA LEU A 313 -12.68 -14.69 -3.45
C LEU A 313 -13.26 -13.44 -4.09
N ALA A 314 -13.76 -12.50 -3.32
CA ALA A 314 -14.25 -11.21 -3.80
C ALA A 314 -13.20 -10.45 -4.63
N GLY A 315 -11.92 -10.78 -4.45
CA GLY A 315 -10.80 -10.16 -5.16
C GLY A 315 -10.12 -9.10 -4.30
N HIS A 316 -10.28 -9.18 -2.97
CA HIS A 316 -9.58 -8.31 -2.04
C HIS A 316 -8.15 -8.81 -1.85
N GLU A 317 -7.24 -8.37 -2.73
CA GLU A 317 -6.11 -7.64 -2.16
C GLU A 317 -6.63 -6.23 -1.87
N HIS A 318 -7.27 -6.05 -0.71
CA HIS A 318 -7.75 -4.74 -0.25
C HIS A 318 -8.49 -3.93 -1.33
N HIS A 319 -9.49 -4.50 -1.98
CA HIS A 319 -10.53 -3.64 -2.54
C HIS A 319 -11.58 -3.52 -1.45
N HIS A 320 -11.47 -2.45 -0.68
CA HIS A 320 -12.62 -1.94 0.05
C HIS A 320 -13.83 -1.91 -0.90
N HIS A 321 -15.02 -1.93 -0.30
CA HIS A 321 -16.30 -1.72 -0.98
C HIS A 321 -16.22 -0.66 -2.09
N HIS A 322 -17.30 -0.46 -2.82
CA HIS A 322 -17.57 0.82 -3.50
C HIS A 322 -17.66 2.01 -2.49
N ASP A 323 -16.78 2.08 -1.50
CA ASP A 323 -16.39 3.25 -0.75
C ASP A 323 -15.52 4.09 -1.69
N GLU A 324 -15.86 5.37 -1.77
CA GLU A 324 -15.09 6.36 -2.51
C GLU A 324 -13.60 6.26 -2.10
N GLU A 325 -12.68 6.08 -3.05
CA GLU A 325 -11.23 6.09 -2.76
C GLU A 325 -10.91 7.34 -1.94
N MET A 326 -10.24 7.20 -0.80
CA MET A 326 -10.03 8.32 0.11
C MET A 326 -8.78 9.11 -0.31
N ASP A 327 -8.88 10.44 -0.33
CA ASP A 327 -7.75 11.31 -0.57
C ASP A 327 -6.78 11.27 0.62
N GLU A 328 -5.60 10.69 0.38
CA GLU A 328 -4.56 10.45 1.37
C GLU A 328 -3.71 11.70 1.67
N HIS A 329 -3.84 12.78 0.88
CA HIS A 329 -2.97 13.96 0.91
C HIS A 329 -3.27 14.93 2.07
N VAL A 330 -3.62 14.37 3.22
CA VAL A 330 -4.10 15.06 4.42
C VAL A 330 -3.08 16.05 4.99
N TRP A 331 -1.79 15.84 4.74
CA TRP A 331 -0.70 16.68 5.25
C TRP A 331 -0.58 18.03 4.54
N LEU A 332 -1.23 18.22 3.38
CA LEU A 332 -1.22 19.49 2.65
C LEU A 332 -2.20 20.54 3.24
N SER A 333 -2.91 20.19 4.31
CA SER A 333 -3.66 21.12 5.16
C SER A 333 -2.87 21.48 6.42
N LEU A 334 -2.71 22.78 6.69
CA LEU A 334 -2.11 23.28 7.93
C LEU A 334 -3.01 23.00 9.15
N LYS A 335 -4.34 22.98 8.93
CA LYS A 335 -5.32 22.66 9.98
C LYS A 335 -5.26 21.20 10.37
N ASN A 336 -5.07 20.30 9.41
CA ASN A 336 -4.81 18.89 9.68
C ASN A 336 -3.44 18.68 10.34
N ALA A 337 -2.41 19.40 9.89
CA ALA A 337 -1.07 19.33 10.48
C ALA A 337 -1.04 19.64 11.99
N GLU A 338 -1.87 20.58 12.47
CA GLU A 338 -2.02 20.83 13.92
C GLU A 338 -2.55 19.60 14.66
N ILE A 339 -3.57 18.93 14.11
CA ILE A 339 -4.16 17.69 14.69
C ILE A 339 -3.10 16.58 14.73
N PHE A 340 -2.37 16.39 13.64
CA PHE A 340 -1.34 15.36 13.54
C PHE A 340 -0.16 15.61 14.48
N CYS A 341 0.29 16.86 14.60
CA CYS A 341 1.34 17.22 15.54
C CYS A 341 0.93 16.90 16.99
N SER A 342 -0.34 17.15 17.36
CA SER A 342 -0.85 16.76 18.68
C SER A 342 -0.84 15.24 18.88
N ALA A 343 -1.32 14.47 17.89
CA ALA A 343 -1.35 13.00 17.98
C ALA A 343 0.07 12.39 18.09
N ILE A 344 1.02 12.91 17.31
CA ILE A 344 2.43 12.50 17.36
C ILE A 344 3.03 12.85 18.72
N ALA A 345 2.77 14.04 19.25
CA ALA A 345 3.27 14.43 20.58
C ALA A 345 2.71 13.55 21.69
N ASP A 346 1.44 13.16 21.62
CA ASP A 346 0.83 12.25 22.59
C ASP A 346 1.44 10.85 22.52
N ALA A 347 1.70 10.32 21.32
CA ALA A 347 2.40 9.06 21.12
C ALA A 347 3.82 9.11 21.69
N LEU A 348 4.57 10.19 21.41
CA LEU A 348 5.90 10.43 21.98
C LEU A 348 5.87 10.52 23.50
N CYS A 349 4.88 11.19 24.09
CA CYS A 349 4.74 11.28 25.55
C CYS A 349 4.43 9.93 26.21
N LYS A 350 3.68 9.06 25.53
CA LYS A 350 3.39 7.69 26.02
C LYS A 350 4.62 6.79 25.93
N ALA A 351 5.37 6.87 24.83
CA ALA A 351 6.58 6.10 24.61
C ALA A 351 7.76 6.55 25.48
N ASP A 352 7.89 7.87 25.70
CA ASP A 352 8.94 8.48 26.52
C ASP A 352 8.37 9.50 27.52
N PRO A 353 7.80 9.02 28.64
CA PRO A 353 7.20 9.88 29.66
C PRO A 353 8.20 10.83 30.34
N LYS A 354 9.49 10.51 30.32
CA LYS A 354 10.55 11.33 30.92
C LYS A 354 10.70 12.66 30.15
N ASN A 355 10.59 12.61 28.82
CA ASN A 355 10.74 13.78 27.95
C ASN A 355 9.42 14.48 27.58
N ALA A 356 8.28 13.95 28.04
CA ALA A 356 6.95 14.51 27.79
C ALA A 356 6.80 16.03 28.03
N PRO A 357 7.36 16.65 29.09
CA PRO A 357 7.27 18.10 29.26
C PRO A 357 7.93 18.90 28.11
N SER A 358 9.04 18.41 27.58
CA SER A 358 9.72 19.04 26.44
C SER A 358 8.90 18.89 25.15
N TYR A 359 8.36 17.70 24.88
CA TYR A 359 7.52 17.46 23.71
C TYR A 359 6.30 18.39 23.69
N LYS A 360 5.62 18.54 24.83
CA LYS A 360 4.47 19.46 24.96
C LYS A 360 4.86 20.92 24.76
N SER A 361 6.02 21.34 25.28
CA SER A 361 6.53 22.70 25.08
C SER A 361 6.89 22.97 23.62
N ASN A 362 7.52 21.99 22.95
CA ASN A 362 7.92 22.10 21.55
C ASN A 362 6.70 22.11 20.62
N LEU A 363 5.71 21.24 20.88
CA LEU A 363 4.41 21.25 20.20
C LEU A 363 3.76 22.63 20.29
N ALA A 364 3.59 23.18 21.49
CA ALA A 364 2.94 24.48 21.69
C ALA A 364 3.68 25.64 20.99
N ALA A 365 4.99 25.52 20.79
CA ALA A 365 5.75 26.48 20.00
C ALA A 365 5.52 26.28 18.49
N TYR A 366 5.45 25.03 18.03
CA TYR A 366 5.24 24.68 16.63
C TYR A 366 3.81 25.01 16.15
N GLU A 367 2.79 24.76 16.97
CA GLU A 367 1.38 25.13 16.70
C GLU A 367 1.22 26.63 16.44
N LYS A 368 1.97 27.48 17.14
CA LYS A 368 1.95 28.93 16.87
C LYS A 368 2.47 29.26 15.47
N ASN A 369 3.45 28.51 14.98
CA ASN A 369 3.99 28.71 13.64
C ASN A 369 3.03 28.19 12.56
N LEU A 370 2.37 27.04 12.81
CA LEU A 370 1.32 26.50 11.93
C LEU A 370 0.16 27.50 11.81
N SER A 371 -0.41 27.92 12.94
CA SER A 371 -1.50 28.90 12.98
C SER A 371 -1.11 30.24 12.33
N ALA A 372 0.11 30.72 12.56
CA ALA A 372 0.59 31.93 11.91
C ALA A 372 0.72 31.77 10.39
N LEU A 373 1.09 30.59 9.90
CA LEU A 373 1.17 30.32 8.46
C LEU A 373 -0.22 30.12 7.84
N ASP A 374 -1.12 29.38 8.49
CA ASP A 374 -2.52 29.24 8.10
C ASP A 374 -3.16 30.61 7.90
N LYS A 375 -2.94 31.53 8.85
CA LYS A 375 -3.43 32.90 8.73
C LYS A 375 -2.90 33.63 7.49
N LYS A 376 -1.64 33.40 7.10
CA LYS A 376 -1.07 33.99 5.88
C LYS A 376 -1.69 33.40 4.61
N PHE A 377 -2.10 32.14 4.60
CA PHE A 377 -2.85 31.53 3.50
C PHE A 377 -4.25 32.14 3.39
N GLU A 378 -4.99 32.27 4.50
CA GLU A 378 -6.30 32.95 4.49
C GLU A 378 -6.21 34.36 3.91
N ASP A 379 -5.21 35.13 4.35
CA ASP A 379 -5.00 36.51 3.91
C ASP A 379 -4.56 36.57 2.44
N ALA A 380 -3.84 35.56 1.94
CA ALA A 380 -3.50 35.43 0.52
C ALA A 380 -4.77 35.29 -0.32
N VAL A 381 -5.65 34.35 0.03
CA VAL A 381 -6.89 34.08 -0.72
C VAL A 381 -7.90 35.21 -0.62
N LYS A 382 -8.04 35.87 0.54
CA LYS A 382 -9.01 36.97 0.73
C LYS A 382 -8.83 38.14 -0.23
N GLY A 383 -7.60 38.42 -0.67
CA GLY A 383 -7.30 39.52 -1.59
C GLY A 383 -6.93 39.08 -3.01
N ALA A 384 -7.21 37.83 -3.36
CA ALA A 384 -6.84 37.26 -4.65
C ALA A 384 -7.70 37.79 -5.80
N LYS A 385 -7.12 37.85 -7.01
CA LYS A 385 -7.86 38.24 -8.23
C LYS A 385 -8.68 37.08 -8.80
N THR A 386 -8.18 35.87 -8.66
CA THR A 386 -8.87 34.63 -8.98
C THR A 386 -8.91 33.75 -7.73
N LYS A 387 -9.91 32.87 -7.63
CA LYS A 387 -9.98 31.83 -6.59
C LYS A 387 -9.81 30.43 -7.17
N THR A 388 -9.34 30.35 -8.42
CA THR A 388 -9.20 29.08 -9.13
C THR A 388 -7.74 28.82 -9.45
N ILE A 389 -7.28 27.61 -9.18
CA ILE A 389 -5.98 27.09 -9.61
C ILE A 389 -6.20 25.97 -10.62
N LEU A 390 -5.33 25.86 -11.62
CA LEU A 390 -5.43 24.81 -12.64
C LEU A 390 -4.13 24.04 -12.67
N PHE A 391 -4.21 22.71 -12.54
CA PHE A 391 -3.09 21.79 -12.61
C PHE A 391 -3.07 21.08 -13.97
N GLY A 392 -1.91 21.14 -14.63
CA GLY A 392 -1.62 20.29 -15.78
C GLY A 392 -0.87 19.04 -15.33
N ASP A 393 -1.33 18.41 -14.26
CA ASP A 393 -0.69 17.32 -13.53
C ASP A 393 -1.72 16.67 -12.57
N ARG A 394 -1.26 15.72 -11.76
CA ARG A 394 -1.96 15.16 -10.58
C ARG A 394 -2.27 16.25 -9.55
N PHE A 395 -3.30 16.03 -8.75
CA PHE A 395 -3.79 17.03 -7.80
C PHE A 395 -3.86 16.54 -6.35
N PRO A 396 -2.75 16.63 -5.58
CA PRO A 396 -2.73 16.24 -4.17
C PRO A 396 -3.23 17.36 -3.22
N PHE A 397 -3.74 18.48 -3.72
CA PHE A 397 -3.98 19.69 -2.90
C PHE A 397 -5.45 19.85 -2.47
N ARG A 398 -6.25 18.79 -2.44
CA ARG A 398 -7.68 18.84 -2.11
C ARG A 398 -7.96 19.51 -0.76
N TYR A 399 -7.31 19.04 0.31
CA TYR A 399 -7.51 19.61 1.64
C TYR A 399 -7.12 21.09 1.70
N LEU A 400 -6.07 21.50 0.97
CA LEU A 400 -5.64 22.89 0.89
C LEU A 400 -6.70 23.76 0.20
N VAL A 401 -7.24 23.33 -0.95
CA VAL A 401 -8.24 24.15 -1.65
C VAL A 401 -9.53 24.27 -0.86
N ASP A 402 -9.93 23.21 -0.17
CA ASP A 402 -11.12 23.24 0.68
C ASP A 402 -10.93 24.12 1.92
N ASP A 403 -9.77 24.07 2.56
CA ASP A 403 -9.46 24.88 3.74
C ASP A 403 -9.61 26.38 3.51
N TYR A 404 -9.32 26.83 2.29
CA TYR A 404 -9.32 28.24 1.93
C TYR A 404 -10.40 28.62 0.90
N GLY A 405 -11.29 27.69 0.53
CA GLY A 405 -12.40 27.94 -0.40
C GLY A 405 -11.94 28.33 -1.81
N LEU A 406 -10.94 27.61 -2.32
CA LEU A 406 -10.47 27.71 -3.70
C LEU A 406 -11.19 26.66 -4.56
N SER A 407 -11.35 26.97 -5.85
CA SER A 407 -11.77 26.00 -6.85
C SER A 407 -10.55 25.48 -7.62
N TYR A 408 -10.65 24.31 -8.22
CA TYR A 408 -9.56 23.79 -9.03
C TYR A 408 -10.03 23.02 -10.26
N TYR A 409 -9.10 22.85 -11.20
CA TYR A 409 -9.17 21.92 -12.31
C TYR A 409 -7.84 21.19 -12.39
N ALA A 410 -7.84 19.90 -12.71
CA ALA A 410 -6.61 19.13 -12.88
C ALA A 410 -6.69 18.20 -14.09
N ALA A 411 -5.55 17.69 -14.53
CA ALA A 411 -5.51 16.66 -15.57
C ALA A 411 -5.88 15.29 -15.00
N PHE A 412 -5.41 15.00 -13.79
CA PHE A 412 -5.60 13.72 -13.12
C PHE A 412 -5.97 13.95 -11.65
N THR A 413 -6.47 12.89 -11.02
CA THR A 413 -6.62 12.83 -9.57
C THR A 413 -5.25 12.79 -8.86
N GLY A 414 -5.23 12.78 -7.53
CA GLY A 414 -4.00 12.87 -6.73
C GLY A 414 -3.14 11.62 -6.83
N CYS A 415 -3.79 10.45 -6.78
CA CYS A 415 -3.15 9.13 -6.73
C CYS A 415 -2.77 8.57 -8.12
N SER A 416 -3.22 9.20 -9.20
CA SER A 416 -3.06 8.69 -10.57
C SER A 416 -1.62 8.29 -10.94
N ALA A 417 -1.46 7.22 -11.70
CA ALA A 417 -0.18 6.81 -12.32
C ALA A 417 0.05 7.43 -13.71
N GLU A 418 -0.99 8.04 -14.29
CA GLU A 418 -0.94 8.59 -15.65
C GLU A 418 0.09 9.70 -15.83
N SER A 419 0.75 9.66 -16.99
CA SER A 419 1.81 10.61 -17.36
C SER A 419 1.53 11.39 -18.64
N GLU A 420 0.45 11.03 -19.35
CA GLU A 420 0.01 11.69 -20.57
C GLU A 420 -1.49 11.96 -20.52
N ALA A 421 -1.88 13.21 -20.77
CA ALA A 421 -3.29 13.56 -20.86
C ALA A 421 -3.80 13.42 -22.31
N SER A 422 -5.01 12.91 -22.47
CA SER A 422 -5.77 12.89 -23.73
C SER A 422 -5.97 14.29 -24.31
N PHE A 423 -6.23 14.33 -25.62
CA PHE A 423 -6.53 15.57 -26.32
C PHE A 423 -7.77 16.29 -25.75
N LYS A 424 -8.77 15.54 -25.28
CA LYS A 424 -10.03 16.09 -24.73
C LYS A 424 -9.75 16.88 -23.45
N THR A 425 -8.98 16.29 -22.54
CA THR A 425 -8.55 16.91 -21.28
C THR A 425 -7.69 18.14 -21.52
N ILE A 426 -6.70 18.05 -22.42
CA ILE A 426 -5.88 19.20 -22.80
C ILE A 426 -6.73 20.35 -23.36
N ALA A 427 -7.67 20.04 -24.26
CA ALA A 427 -8.53 21.05 -24.87
C ALA A 427 -9.48 21.69 -23.85
N PHE A 428 -10.05 20.89 -22.94
CA PHE A 428 -10.89 21.36 -21.85
C PHE A 428 -10.13 22.31 -20.91
N LEU A 429 -8.98 21.87 -20.41
CA LEU A 429 -8.14 22.66 -19.49
C LEU A 429 -7.64 23.94 -20.16
N ALA A 430 -7.25 23.89 -21.43
CA ALA A 430 -6.90 25.07 -22.21
C ALA A 430 -8.07 26.06 -22.34
N GLY A 431 -9.29 25.54 -22.52
CA GLY A 431 -10.52 26.32 -22.49
C GLY A 431 -10.73 27.01 -21.15
N LYS A 432 -10.48 26.32 -20.03
CA LYS A 432 -10.57 26.90 -18.68
C LYS A 432 -9.53 27.97 -18.39
N VAL A 433 -8.30 27.80 -18.89
CA VAL A 433 -7.27 28.87 -18.83
C VAL A 433 -7.78 30.13 -19.50
N ASP A 434 -8.42 30.02 -20.67
CA ASP A 434 -8.93 31.16 -21.43
C ASP A 434 -10.20 31.78 -20.80
N GLU A 435 -11.16 30.93 -20.42
CA GLU A 435 -12.45 31.32 -19.84
C GLU A 435 -12.25 32.12 -18.55
N LEU A 436 -11.36 31.65 -17.68
CA LEU A 436 -11.10 32.24 -16.37
C LEU A 436 -9.93 33.23 -16.39
N ASN A 437 -9.31 33.45 -17.56
CA ASN A 437 -8.15 34.31 -17.75
C ASN A 437 -7.01 33.98 -16.74
N LEU A 438 -6.72 32.68 -16.57
CA LEU A 438 -5.72 32.22 -15.63
C LEU A 438 -4.32 32.61 -16.10
N GLY A 439 -3.54 33.20 -15.20
CA GLY A 439 -2.15 33.60 -15.47
C GLY A 439 -1.13 32.48 -15.33
N SER A 440 -1.57 31.29 -14.92
CA SER A 440 -0.68 30.15 -14.68
C SER A 440 -1.36 28.80 -14.85
N VAL A 441 -0.53 27.78 -15.10
CA VAL A 441 -0.87 26.36 -15.01
C VAL A 441 0.13 25.72 -14.04
N CYS A 442 -0.38 25.09 -13.00
CA CYS A 442 0.39 24.48 -11.94
C CYS A 442 0.77 23.03 -12.26
N GLN A 443 1.77 22.51 -11.56
CA GLN A 443 2.20 21.11 -11.55
C GLN A 443 2.80 20.77 -10.17
N ILE A 444 3.02 19.48 -9.91
CA ILE A 444 3.77 19.04 -8.73
C ILE A 444 5.28 19.07 -8.99
N GLU A 445 6.08 18.86 -7.93
CA GLU A 445 7.54 18.96 -7.97
C GLU A 445 8.21 17.88 -8.84
N SER A 446 7.57 16.71 -8.98
CA SER A 446 8.01 15.64 -9.88
C SER A 446 7.59 15.85 -11.33
N GLY A 447 6.71 16.81 -11.61
CA GLY A 447 6.17 17.10 -12.93
C GLY A 447 7.23 17.56 -13.92
N ASN A 448 7.22 17.00 -15.14
CA ASN A 448 8.14 17.41 -16.22
C ASN A 448 7.62 18.62 -17.04
N GLY A 449 6.40 19.09 -16.73
CA GLY A 449 5.71 20.23 -17.35
C GLY A 449 5.24 20.02 -18.79
N LYS A 450 5.29 18.80 -19.33
CA LYS A 450 4.84 18.51 -20.71
C LYS A 450 3.36 18.83 -20.90
N ILE A 451 2.52 18.39 -19.97
CA ILE A 451 1.07 18.62 -20.00
C ILE A 451 0.77 20.10 -19.82
N ALA A 452 1.33 20.75 -18.79
CA ALA A 452 1.19 22.20 -18.57
C ALA A 452 1.60 23.04 -19.80
N ARG A 453 2.74 22.73 -20.45
CA ARG A 453 3.17 23.39 -21.70
C ARG A 453 2.17 23.17 -22.84
N THR A 454 1.59 21.98 -22.93
CA THR A 454 0.62 21.63 -23.97
C THR A 454 -0.70 22.37 -23.77
N ILE A 455 -1.20 22.45 -22.54
CA ILE A 455 -2.37 23.27 -22.16
C ILE A 455 -2.14 24.73 -22.56
N ILE A 456 -1.01 25.33 -22.16
CA ILE A 456 -0.68 26.72 -22.50
C ILE A 456 -0.59 26.92 -24.02
N LYS A 457 0.07 25.98 -24.73
CA LYS A 457 0.19 26.00 -26.19
C LYS A 457 -1.17 25.87 -26.89
N THR A 458 -2.15 25.22 -26.29
CA THR A 458 -3.51 25.09 -26.83
C THR A 458 -4.39 26.30 -26.48
N SER A 459 -4.21 26.89 -25.29
CA SER A 459 -4.95 28.08 -24.81
C SER A 459 -4.62 29.35 -25.61
N LYS A 460 -5.46 30.38 -25.60
CA LYS A 460 -5.14 31.72 -26.14
C LYS A 460 -4.11 32.45 -25.29
N ASN A 461 -4.04 32.20 -23.98
CA ASN A 461 -3.06 32.83 -23.09
C ASN A 461 -1.65 32.20 -23.17
N LYS A 462 -0.88 32.55 -24.20
CA LYS A 462 0.49 32.06 -24.39
C LYS A 462 1.51 32.57 -23.35
N ASN A 463 1.12 33.54 -22.54
CA ASN A 463 1.96 34.13 -21.50
C ASN A 463 1.72 33.53 -20.11
N ALA A 464 0.79 32.56 -20.00
CA ALA A 464 0.58 31.84 -18.75
C ALA A 464 1.88 31.15 -18.33
N LYS A 465 2.20 31.23 -17.04
CA LYS A 465 3.41 30.63 -16.46
C LYS A 465 3.14 29.21 -16.00
N ILE A 466 4.19 28.39 -16.01
CA ILE A 466 4.16 27.12 -15.31
C ILE A 466 4.65 27.35 -13.89
N LEU A 467 3.83 26.99 -12.92
CA LEU A 467 4.14 27.12 -11.49
C LEU A 467 4.23 25.74 -10.86
N THR A 468 5.07 25.58 -9.85
CA THR A 468 5.25 24.29 -9.16
C THR A 468 4.84 24.45 -7.71
N LEU A 469 3.84 23.67 -7.28
CA LEU A 469 3.55 23.49 -5.86
C LEU A 469 4.17 22.17 -5.41
N ASP A 470 4.88 22.20 -4.27
CA ASP A 470 5.54 21.05 -3.69
C ASP A 470 4.52 20.21 -2.90
N SER A 471 4.25 19.00 -3.38
CA SER A 471 3.36 18.05 -2.71
C SER A 471 3.99 17.42 -1.46
N MET A 472 5.32 17.57 -1.30
CA MET A 472 6.17 16.96 -0.28
C MET A 472 6.25 15.43 -0.32
N GLN A 473 5.61 14.77 -1.28
CA GLN A 473 5.61 13.31 -1.43
C GLN A 473 7.01 12.76 -1.71
N SER A 474 7.81 13.49 -2.50
CA SER A 474 9.10 13.02 -3.01
C SER A 474 10.33 13.67 -2.33
N THR A 475 10.18 14.17 -1.10
CA THR A 475 11.27 14.88 -0.40
C THR A 475 12.46 13.97 -0.11
N THR A 476 13.64 14.34 -0.63
CA THR A 476 14.84 13.52 -0.50
C THR A 476 15.63 13.80 0.78
N LYS A 477 16.39 12.80 1.26
CA LYS A 477 17.37 12.98 2.34
C LYS A 477 18.38 14.11 2.08
N LYS A 478 18.70 14.39 0.81
CA LYS A 478 19.59 15.49 0.42
C LYS A 478 18.95 16.85 0.69
N GLN A 479 17.65 17.01 0.45
CA GLN A 479 16.91 18.23 0.78
C GLN A 479 16.80 18.39 2.31
N ILE A 480 16.50 17.31 3.03
CA ILE A 480 16.43 17.30 4.50
C ILE A 480 17.77 17.73 5.11
N ASN A 481 18.89 17.17 4.64
CA ASN A 481 20.23 17.53 5.09
C ASN A 481 20.63 18.98 4.77
N LYS A 482 19.95 19.62 3.80
CA LYS A 482 20.10 21.04 3.48
C LYS A 482 19.18 21.95 4.29
N GLY A 483 18.38 21.40 5.19
CA GLY A 483 17.47 22.15 6.07
C GLY A 483 16.04 22.24 5.56
N ALA A 484 15.59 21.34 4.67
CA ALA A 484 14.16 21.27 4.32
C ALA A 484 13.31 21.04 5.58
N THR A 485 12.19 21.75 5.65
CA THR A 485 11.19 21.68 6.73
C THR A 485 9.80 21.70 6.09
N TYR A 486 8.81 21.11 6.77
CA TYR A 486 7.41 21.16 6.37
C TYR A 486 6.92 22.61 6.28
N LEU A 487 7.18 23.42 7.31
CA LEU A 487 6.82 24.85 7.29
C LEU A 487 7.50 25.59 6.14
N GLY A 488 8.77 25.31 5.86
CA GLY A 488 9.48 25.92 4.74
C GLY A 488 8.87 25.58 3.38
N ALA A 489 8.51 24.31 3.16
CA ALA A 489 7.82 23.89 1.94
C ALA A 489 6.44 24.56 1.82
N MET A 490 5.67 24.61 2.90
CA MET A 490 4.38 25.30 2.93
C MET A 490 4.50 26.83 2.74
N GLU A 491 5.57 27.44 3.22
CA GLU A 491 5.87 28.86 2.96
C GLU A 491 6.24 29.14 1.50
N GLU A 492 6.98 28.24 0.84
CA GLU A 492 7.22 28.34 -0.60
C GLU A 492 5.93 28.11 -1.40
N ASN A 493 5.12 27.11 -1.03
CA ASN A 493 3.80 26.88 -1.64
C ASN A 493 2.90 28.11 -1.50
N LEU A 494 2.92 28.81 -0.36
CA LEU A 494 2.19 30.06 -0.20
C LEU A 494 2.63 31.15 -1.18
N LYS A 495 3.93 31.26 -1.48
CA LYS A 495 4.43 32.24 -2.45
C LYS A 495 3.93 31.90 -3.86
N VAL A 496 4.01 30.63 -4.23
CA VAL A 496 3.52 30.14 -5.52
C VAL A 496 2.01 30.33 -5.64
N LEU A 497 1.26 30.01 -4.58
CA LEU A 497 -0.18 30.21 -4.53
C LEU A 497 -0.55 31.68 -4.72
N LYS A 498 0.16 32.62 -4.07
CA LYS A 498 -0.08 34.06 -4.30
C LYS A 498 0.11 34.45 -5.77
N GLU A 499 1.15 33.94 -6.41
CA GLU A 499 1.39 34.19 -7.84
C GLU A 499 0.26 33.60 -8.71
N ALA A 500 -0.14 32.34 -8.45
CA ALA A 500 -1.23 31.68 -9.16
C ALA A 500 -2.56 32.43 -9.03
N LEU A 501 -2.82 32.98 -7.85
CA LEU A 501 -4.01 33.76 -7.51
C LEU A 501 -3.95 35.24 -7.96
N GLY A 502 -2.86 35.65 -8.61
CA GLY A 502 -2.67 36.97 -9.20
C GLY A 502 -2.40 38.10 -8.20
N LYS A 503 -1.82 37.77 -7.04
CA LYS A 503 -1.48 38.70 -5.97
C LYS A 503 -0.11 39.34 -6.08
#